data_AF-A0A2R6L7T7-F1
#
_entry.id   AF-A0A2R6L7T7-F1
#
_cell.length_a   1.000
_cell.length_b   1.000
_cell.length_c   1.000
_cell.angle_alpha   90.00
_cell.angle_beta   90.00
_cell.angle_gamma   90.00
#
_symmetry.space_group_name_H-M   'P 1'
#
loop_
_entity.id
_entity.type
_entity.pdbx_description
1 polymer ?
#
loop_
_entity_poly.entity_id
_entity_poly.type
_entity_poly.pdbx_seq_one_letter_code
_entity_poly.pdbx_strand_id
1 'polypeptide(L)' 'MAEESTVEFIEEWQRGVFLLFGTAAVGVVTGVLVGSMTSAMLGLLSFLLGAILAFLAMSYGLYGR' A
#
# COMPACT_ATOMS: atom_id res chain seq x y z
N MET A 1 -8.47 10.80 28.36
CA MET A 1 -8.78 10.31 27.00
C MET A 1 -9.73 11.34 26.43
N ALA A 2 -9.19 12.27 25.63
CA ALA A 2 -10.02 13.28 25.00
C ALA A 2 -10.98 12.56 24.05
N GLU A 3 -12.21 13.02 23.98
CA GLU A 3 -13.23 12.52 23.06
C GLU A 3 -12.68 12.77 21.64
N GLU A 4 -12.13 11.72 21.01
CA GLU A 4 -11.72 11.78 19.61
C GLU A 4 -12.98 12.13 18.82
N SER A 5 -12.90 13.20 18.03
CA SER A 5 -14.06 13.56 17.23
C SER A 5 -14.33 12.43 16.24
N THR A 6 -15.59 12.09 15.99
CA THR A 6 -15.95 11.07 14.99
C THR A 6 -15.28 11.34 13.64
N VAL A 7 -14.97 12.60 13.33
CA VAL A 7 -14.24 13.02 12.13
C VAL A 7 -12.79 12.54 12.15
N GLU A 8 -12.05 12.75 13.25
CA GLU A 8 -10.65 12.28 13.38
C GLU A 8 -10.55 10.77 13.21
N PHE A 9 -11.48 10.02 13.83
CA PHE A 9 -11.54 8.56 13.68
C PHE A 9 -11.75 8.14 12.23
N ILE A 10 -12.68 8.78 11.52
CA ILE A 10 -12.95 8.49 10.11
C ILE A 10 -11.73 8.83 9.25
N GLU A 11 -11.06 9.95 9.50
CA GLU A 11 -9.85 10.34 8.75
C GLU A 11 -8.72 9.32 8.92
N GLU A 12 -8.49 8.85 10.15
CA GLU A 12 -7.48 7.85 10.44
C GLU A 12 -7.81 6.51 9.77
N TRP A 13 -9.07 6.09 9.83
CA TRP A 13 -9.54 4.91 9.12
C TRP A 13 -9.36 5.03 7.61
N GLN A 14 -9.70 6.19 7.02
CA GLN A 14 -9.51 6.45 5.60
C GLN A 14 -8.05 6.39 5.19
N ARG A 15 -7.12 6.92 5.99
CA ARG A 15 -5.67 6.80 5.74
C ARG A 15 -5.22 5.35 5.71
N GLY A 16 -5.71 4.53 6.64
CA GLY A 16 -5.45 3.08 6.66
C GLY A 16 -5.98 2.39 5.41
N VAL A 17 -7.20 2.73 4.96
CA VAL A 17 -7.78 2.22 3.72
C VAL A 17 -6.93 2.62 2.51
N PHE A 18 -6.57 3.89 2.39
CA PHE A 18 -5.71 4.37 1.31
C PHE A 18 -4.34 3.68 1.30
N LEU A 19 -3.76 3.44 2.47
CA LEU A 19 -2.51 2.70 2.59
C LEU A 19 -2.68 1.27 2.06
N LEU A 20 -3.70 0.53 2.50
CA LEU A 20 -3.89 -0.85 2.07
C LEU A 20 -4.19 -0.98 0.58
N PHE A 21 -5.13 -0.19 0.06
CA PHE A 21 -5.50 -0.27 -1.35
C PHE A 21 -4.44 0.31 -2.27
N GLY A 22 -3.77 1.39 -1.87
CA GLY A 22 -2.67 1.98 -2.63
C GLY A 22 -1.49 1.03 -2.76
N THR A 23 -1.13 0.34 -1.69
CA THR A 23 -0.01 -0.61 -1.69
C THR A 23 -0.33 -1.87 -2.49
N ALA A 24 -1.55 -2.40 -2.35
CA ALA A 24 -2.01 -3.50 -3.17
C ALA A 24 -2.04 -3.12 -4.66
N ALA A 25 -2.53 -1.92 -5.00
CA ALA A 25 -2.57 -1.44 -6.38
C ALA A 25 -1.17 -1.34 -6.99
N VAL A 26 -0.20 -0.76 -6.28
CA VAL A 26 1.19 -0.71 -6.74
C VAL A 26 1.77 -2.10 -6.94
N GLY A 27 1.56 -3.01 -5.97
CA GLY A 27 2.00 -4.40 -6.10
C GLY A 27 1.40 -5.09 -7.33
N VAL A 28 0.09 -4.93 -7.58
CA VAL A 28 -0.57 -5.51 -8.76
C VAL A 28 0.04 -4.96 -10.04
N VAL A 29 0.24 -3.64 -10.12
CA VAL A 29 0.84 -3.01 -11.30
C VAL A 29 2.26 -3.53 -11.55
N THR A 30 3.11 -3.60 -10.53
CA THR A 30 4.47 -4.12 -10.67
C THR A 30 4.46 -5.60 -11.06
N GLY A 31 3.60 -6.40 -10.42
CA GLY A 31 3.44 -7.83 -10.67
C GLY A 31 3.01 -8.15 -12.11
N VAL A 32 2.01 -7.43 -12.62
CA VAL A 32 1.51 -7.60 -13.99
C VAL A 32 2.58 -7.19 -15.00
N LEU A 33 3.24 -6.05 -14.81
CA LEU A 33 4.27 -5.56 -15.72
C LEU A 33 5.44 -6.55 -15.81
N VAL A 34 6.04 -6.92 -14.68
CA VAL A 34 7.16 -7.86 -14.66
C VAL A 34 6.74 -9.25 -15.14
N GLY A 35 5.58 -9.73 -14.71
CA GLY A 35 5.05 -11.04 -15.11
C GLY A 35 4.81 -11.14 -16.61
N SER A 36 4.32 -10.07 -17.24
CA SER A 36 4.09 -10.02 -18.69
C SER A 36 5.37 -10.03 -19.53
N MET A 37 6.47 -9.51 -18.98
CA MET A 37 7.76 -9.39 -19.68
C MET A 37 8.71 -10.55 -19.43
N THR A 38 8.52 -11.29 -18.33
CA THR A 38 9.47 -12.30 -17.86
C THR A 38 8.80 -13.65 -17.63
N SER A 39 8.32 -13.92 -16.41
CA SER A 39 7.62 -15.15 -16.04
C SER A 39 6.62 -14.88 -14.92
N ALA A 40 5.61 -15.74 -14.79
CA ALA A 40 4.61 -15.65 -13.72
C ALA A 40 5.24 -15.66 -12.31
N MET A 41 6.29 -16.47 -12.09
CA MET A 41 6.99 -16.52 -10.80
C MET A 41 7.67 -15.19 -10.46
N LEU A 42 8.37 -14.58 -11.41
CA LEU A 42 9.00 -13.28 -11.22
C LEU A 42 7.95 -12.16 -11.06
N GLY A 43 6.82 -12.26 -11.77
CA GLY A 43 5.65 -11.41 -11.56
C GLY A 43 5.17 -11.46 -10.11
N LEU A 44 4.96 -12.67 -9.57
CA LEU A 44 4.53 -12.85 -8.18
C LEU A 44 5.53 -12.26 -7.16
N LEU A 45 6.83 -12.49 -7.37
CA LEU A 45 7.87 -11.93 -6.50
C LEU A 45 7.90 -10.39 -6.56
N SER A 46 7.75 -9.82 -7.76
CA SER A 46 7.70 -8.37 -7.95
C SER A 46 6.43 -7.72 -7.43
N PHE A 47 5.31 -8.46 -7.38
CA PHE A 47 4.09 -8.04 -6.70
C PHE A 47 4.36 -7.86 -5.20
N LEU A 48 4.93 -8.89 -4.56
CA LEU A 48 5.24 -8.85 -3.13
C LEU A 48 6.23 -7.73 -2.80
N LEU A 49 7.32 -7.66 -3.57
CA LEU A 49 8.35 -6.63 -3.36
C LEU A 49 7.80 -5.22 -3.60
N GLY A 50 7.01 -5.02 -4.66
CA GLY A 50 6.39 -3.75 -4.99
C GLY A 50 5.39 -3.29 -3.93
N ALA A 51 4.54 -4.21 -3.44
CA ALA A 51 3.60 -3.93 -2.36
C ALA A 51 4.32 -3.54 -1.06
N ILE A 52 5.38 -4.28 -0.68
CA ILE A 52 6.18 -3.97 0.52
C ILE A 52 6.84 -2.60 0.41
N LEU A 53 7.48 -2.29 -0.72
CA LEU A 53 8.15 -1.00 -0.92
C LEU A 53 7.13 0.15 -0.95
N ALA A 54 6.00 -0.04 -1.61
CA ALA A 54 4.90 0.93 -1.60
C ALA A 54 4.37 1.15 -0.19
N PHE A 55 4.23 0.08 0.60
CA PHE A 55 3.76 0.17 1.98
C PHE A 55 4.72 0.96 2.84
N LEU A 56 6.02 0.70 2.74
CA LEU A 56 7.02 1.46 3.47
C LEU A 56 7.00 2.94 3.07
N ALA A 57 6.96 3.23 1.76
CA ALA A 57 6.94 4.61 1.27
C ALA A 57 5.68 5.38 1.68
N MET A 58 4.49 4.78 1.50
CA MET A 58 3.22 5.40 1.87
C MET A 58 3.05 5.48 3.38
N SER A 59 3.44 4.45 4.12
CA SER A 59 3.40 4.46 5.59
C SER A 59 4.30 5.56 6.15
N TYR A 60 5.52 5.69 5.63
CA TYR A 60 6.39 6.81 6.01
C TYR A 60 5.77 8.17 5.65
N GLY A 61 5.18 8.33 4.47
CA GLY A 61 4.55 9.59 4.06
C GLY A 61 3.29 9.96 4.85
N LEU A 62 2.48 8.98 5.27
CA LEU A 62 1.23 9.19 6.00
C LEU A 62 1.41 9.24 7.52
N TYR A 63 2.37 8.48 8.05
CA TYR A 63 2.52 8.22 9.49
C TYR A 63 3.91 8.54 10.05
N GLY A 64 4.92 8.74 9.20
CA GLY A 64 6.29 9.06 9.61
C GLY A 64 6.41 10.50 10.10
N ARG A 65 5.97 10.75 11.34
CA ARG A 65 6.44 11.88 12.15
C ARG A 65 7.73 11.51 12.87
#